data_AF-A0A2W7A6J1-F1
#
_entry.id   AF-A0A2W7A6J1-F1
#
_cell.length_a   1.000
_cell.length_b   1.000
_cell.length_c   1.000
_cell.angle_alpha   90.00
_cell.angle_beta   90.00
_cell.angle_gamma   90.00
#
_symmetry.space_group_name_H-M   'P 1'
#
loop_
_entity.id
_entity.type
_entity.pdbx_description
1 polymer ?
#
loop_
_entity_poly.entity_id
_entity_poly.type
_entity_poly.pdbx_seq_one_letter_code
_entity_poly.pdbx_strand_id
1 'polypeptide(L)'
;MSLTLIEALRQVEDFRAKRGQRYPLWVILLLVVMGTLNGCTSYQALEEFAQRHYQALTEHLELDYKRLPSDSTVRRALMGVNFSQLVQVFTRWAAPYIEPGLIYRW
;
A
#
# COMPACT_ATOMS: atom_id res chain seq x y z
N MET A 1 -4.81 9.54 -20.04
CA MET A 1 -4.57 9.84 -18.61
C MET A 1 -3.65 8.77 -18.06
N SER A 2 -2.61 9.15 -17.33
CA SER A 2 -1.74 8.20 -16.60
C SER A 2 -2.48 7.71 -15.36
N LEU A 3 -2.41 6.39 -15.10
CA LEU A 3 -2.95 5.76 -13.91
C LEU A 3 -2.29 6.35 -12.65
N THR A 4 -3.05 6.68 -11.61
CA THR A 4 -2.49 7.06 -10.30
C THR A 4 -2.07 5.81 -9.50
N LEU A 5 -1.21 5.98 -8.50
CA LEU A 5 -0.79 4.85 -7.64
C LEU A 5 -2.00 4.22 -6.94
N ILE A 6 -2.94 5.03 -6.46
CA ILE A 6 -4.14 4.54 -5.77
C ILE A 6 -5.00 3.70 -6.72
N GLU A 7 -5.24 4.18 -7.95
CA GLU A 7 -5.99 3.42 -8.96
C GLU A 7 -5.28 2.12 -9.36
N ALA A 8 -3.94 2.12 -9.37
CA ALA A 8 -3.16 0.91 -9.56
C ALA A 8 -3.40 -0.07 -8.40
N LEU A 9 -3.14 0.34 -7.16
CA LEU A 9 -3.28 -0.53 -5.99
C LEU A 9 -4.71 -1.07 -5.79
N ARG A 10 -5.74 -0.36 -6.27
CA ARG A 10 -7.14 -0.85 -6.30
C ARG A 10 -7.36 -2.05 -7.23
N GLN A 11 -6.46 -2.31 -8.18
CA GLN A 11 -6.53 -3.47 -9.09
C GLN A 11 -5.97 -4.75 -8.45
N VAL A 12 -5.30 -4.65 -7.29
CA VAL A 12 -4.82 -5.82 -6.55
C VAL A 12 -6.01 -6.51 -5.88
N GLU A 13 -6.16 -7.81 -6.09
CA GLU A 13 -7.29 -8.56 -5.59
C GLU A 13 -7.25 -8.69 -4.06
N ASP A 14 -8.36 -8.39 -3.41
CA ASP A 14 -8.50 -8.54 -1.96
C ASP A 14 -8.91 -9.97 -1.61
N PHE A 15 -7.92 -10.82 -1.37
CA PHE A 15 -8.09 -12.23 -0.96
C PHE A 15 -8.78 -12.42 0.41
N ARG A 16 -8.90 -11.36 1.21
CA ARG A 16 -9.43 -11.45 2.58
C ARG A 16 -10.94 -11.62 2.53
N ALA A 17 -11.50 -12.46 3.39
CA ALA A 17 -12.95 -12.55 3.55
C ALA A 17 -13.56 -11.18 3.91
N LYS A 18 -14.80 -10.89 3.47
CA LYS A 18 -15.47 -9.59 3.71
C LYS A 18 -15.46 -9.14 5.17
N ARG A 19 -15.64 -10.07 6.13
CA ARG A 19 -15.58 -9.78 7.57
C ARG A 19 -14.20 -9.32 8.05
N GLY A 20 -13.13 -9.64 7.32
CA GLY A 20 -11.75 -9.21 7.58
C GLY A 20 -11.32 -7.94 6.84
N GLN A 21 -12.18 -7.36 6.00
CA GLN A 21 -11.89 -6.16 5.21
C GLN A 21 -12.27 -4.88 5.96
N ARG A 22 -11.77 -4.68 7.19
CA ARG A 22 -11.97 -3.42 7.94
C ARG A 22 -11.42 -2.21 7.17
N TYR A 23 -10.29 -2.41 6.50
CA TYR A 23 -9.67 -1.44 5.61
C TYR A 23 -9.59 -2.08 4.22
N PRO A 24 -9.91 -1.35 3.14
CA PRO A 24 -9.71 -1.87 1.79
C PRO A 24 -8.21 -2.12 1.56
N LEU A 25 -7.88 -3.16 0.78
CA LEU A 25 -6.50 -3.61 0.62
C LEU A 25 -5.58 -2.49 0.11
N TRP A 26 -6.07 -1.66 -0.82
CA TRP A 26 -5.30 -0.56 -1.38
C TRP A 26 -4.80 0.44 -0.32
N VAL A 27 -5.55 0.68 0.76
CA VAL A 27 -5.10 1.58 1.86
C VAL A 27 -3.90 0.97 2.57
N ILE A 28 -3.96 -0.32 2.87
CA ILE A 28 -2.86 -1.02 3.54
C ILE A 28 -1.61 -1.02 2.65
N LEU A 29 -1.78 -1.34 1.36
CA LEU A 29 -0.67 -1.35 0.41
C LEU A 29 -0.06 0.04 0.20
N LEU A 30 -0.88 1.09 0.16
CA LEU A 30 -0.40 2.47 0.03
C LEU A 30 0.43 2.87 1.26
N LEU A 31 -0.02 2.53 2.47
CA LEU A 31 0.74 2.78 3.70
C LEU A 31 2.08 2.03 3.72
N VAL A 32 2.10 0.79 3.23
CA VAL A 32 3.34 0.01 3.08
C VAL A 32 4.28 0.74 2.12
N VAL A 33 3.82 1.14 0.93
CA VAL A 33 4.65 1.87 -0.05
C VAL A 33 5.20 3.17 0.54
N MET A 34 4.34 4.02 1.12
CA MET A 34 4.78 5.30 1.69
C MET A 34 5.74 5.12 2.86
N GLY A 35 5.47 4.17 3.75
CA GLY A 35 6.34 3.86 4.88
C GLY A 35 7.69 3.30 4.41
N THR A 36 7.71 2.39 3.43
CA THR A 36 8.97 1.88 2.85
C THR A 36 9.78 2.98 2.19
N LEU A 37 9.14 3.92 1.48
CA LEU A 37 9.82 5.10 0.92
C LEU A 37 10.38 6.03 2.01
N ASN A 38 9.80 6.02 3.20
CA ASN A 38 10.31 6.72 4.40
C ASN A 38 11.30 5.88 5.22
N GLY A 39 11.76 4.74 4.70
CA GLY A 39 12.76 3.88 5.37
C GLY A 39 12.20 2.98 6.47
N CYS A 40 10.88 2.80 6.57
CA CYS A 40 10.30 1.84 7.51
C CYS A 40 10.56 0.40 7.04
N THR A 41 11.36 -0.34 7.81
CA THR A 41 11.78 -1.72 7.50
C THR A 41 11.10 -2.80 8.35
N SER A 42 10.17 -2.43 9.23
CA SER A 42 9.42 -3.36 10.08
C SER A 42 7.92 -3.04 10.11
N TYR A 43 7.08 -4.02 10.44
CA TYR A 43 5.63 -3.80 10.57
C TYR A 43 5.29 -2.80 11.68
N GLN A 44 6.05 -2.82 12.79
CA GLN A 44 5.92 -1.84 13.86
C GLN A 44 6.25 -0.42 13.35
N ALA A 45 7.34 -0.27 12.58
CA ALA A 45 7.71 1.03 12.01
C ALA A 45 6.63 1.56 11.04
N LEU A 46 5.98 0.68 10.29
CA LEU A 46 4.85 1.04 9.43
C LEU A 46 3.62 1.51 10.24
N GLU A 47 3.32 0.85 11.35
CA GLU A 47 2.26 1.30 12.26
C GLU A 47 2.60 2.66 12.89
N GLU A 48 3.83 2.83 13.40
CA GLU A 48 4.30 4.09 13.97
C GLU A 48 4.26 5.23 12.94
N PHE A 49 4.65 4.96 11.69
CA PHE A 49 4.51 5.89 10.57
C PHE A 49 3.05 6.30 10.36
N ALA A 50 2.13 5.34 10.27
CA ALA A 50 0.72 5.61 10.07
C ALA A 50 0.12 6.41 11.24
N GLN A 51 0.52 6.13 12.48
CA GLN A 51 0.08 6.87 13.66
C GLN A 51 0.63 8.31 13.67
N ARG A 52 1.94 8.48 13.38
CA ARG A 52 2.59 9.80 13.33
C ARG A 52 1.97 10.71 12.29
N HIS A 53 1.61 10.17 11.13
CA HIS A 53 1.05 10.93 10.01
C HIS A 53 -0.47 10.79 9.88
N TYR A 54 -1.15 10.30 10.94
CA TYR A 54 -2.58 9.97 10.91
C TYR A 54 -3.43 11.09 10.33
N GLN A 55 -3.31 12.32 10.86
CA GLN A 55 -4.13 13.45 10.43
C GLN A 55 -3.97 13.74 8.94
N ALA A 56 -2.72 13.89 8.48
CA ALA A 56 -2.42 14.16 7.08
C ALA A 56 -2.95 13.04 6.17
N LEU A 57 -2.75 11.77 6.56
CA LEU A 57 -3.21 10.62 5.81
C LEU A 57 -4.73 10.57 5.69
N THR A 58 -5.47 10.79 6.79
CA THR A 58 -6.94 10.73 6.75
C THR A 58 -7.55 11.91 6.00
N GLU A 59 -6.97 13.11 6.13
CA GLU A 59 -7.46 14.31 5.42
C GLU A 59 -7.21 14.21 3.91
N HIS A 60 -5.98 13.88 3.48
CA HIS A 60 -5.62 13.89 2.05
C HIS A 60 -6.16 12.68 1.28
N LEU A 61 -6.42 11.57 1.97
CA LEU A 61 -6.97 10.35 1.36
C LEU A 61 -8.48 10.17 1.62
N GLU A 62 -9.12 11.16 2.27
CA GLU A 62 -10.54 11.15 2.62
C GLU A 62 -10.97 9.87 3.36
N LEU A 63 -10.17 9.45 4.34
CA LEU A 63 -10.39 8.22 5.10
C LEU A 63 -11.12 8.50 6.41
N ASP A 64 -12.28 7.88 6.59
CA ASP A 64 -13.06 7.93 7.84
C ASP A 64 -12.78 6.72 8.74
N TYR A 65 -11.60 6.69 9.37
CA TYR A 65 -11.21 5.63 10.30
C TYR A 65 -10.65 6.21 11.58
N LYS A 66 -11.19 5.82 12.75
CA LYS A 66 -10.66 6.22 14.08
C LYS A 66 -9.17 5.90 14.30
N ARG A 67 -8.64 4.88 13.61
CA ARG A 67 -7.24 4.43 13.64
C ARG A 67 -6.90 3.80 12.29
N LEU A 68 -5.67 4.01 11.83
CA LEU A 68 -5.11 3.31 10.67
C LEU A 68 -4.70 1.86 11.02
N PRO A 69 -4.40 1.01 10.01
CA PRO A 69 -4.01 -0.38 10.22
C PRO A 69 -2.86 -0.57 11.20
N SER A 70 -3.01 -1.52 12.13
CA SER A 70 -1.94 -1.98 13.02
C SER A 70 -0.88 -2.83 12.29
N ASP A 71 0.25 -3.04 12.92
CA ASP A 71 1.35 -3.92 12.48
C ASP A 71 0.85 -5.32 12.06
N SER A 72 -0.05 -5.90 12.85
CA SER A 72 -0.68 -7.21 12.70
C SER A 72 -1.70 -7.21 11.57
N THR A 73 -2.32 -6.07 11.27
CA THR A 73 -3.20 -5.89 10.11
C THR A 73 -2.38 -5.82 8.83
N VAL A 74 -1.29 -5.03 8.85
CA VAL A 74 -0.34 -4.93 7.73
C VAL A 74 0.29 -6.29 7.44
N ARG A 75 0.81 -6.97 8.46
CA ARG A 75 1.42 -8.30 8.33
C ARG A 75 0.46 -9.31 7.70
N ARG A 76 -0.79 -9.40 8.19
CA ARG A 76 -1.79 -10.33 7.64
C ARG A 76 -2.12 -10.03 6.18
N ALA A 77 -2.19 -8.75 5.80
CA ALA A 77 -2.42 -8.37 4.41
C ALA A 77 -1.24 -8.78 3.52
N LEU A 78 0.00 -8.49 3.94
CA LEU A 78 1.20 -8.81 3.18
C LEU A 78 1.50 -10.31 3.08
N MET A 79 1.13 -11.12 4.09
CA MET A 79 1.32 -12.58 4.01
C MET A 79 0.41 -13.27 2.99
N GLY A 80 -0.73 -12.67 2.63
CA GLY A 80 -1.69 -13.30 1.73
C GLY A 80 -1.87 -12.59 0.39
N VAL A 81 -1.32 -11.38 0.22
CA VAL A 81 -1.42 -10.66 -1.04
C VAL A 81 -0.72 -11.45 -2.14
N ASN A 82 -1.33 -11.51 -3.33
CA ASN A 82 -0.66 -12.04 -4.51
C ASN A 82 0.48 -11.09 -4.89
N PHE A 83 1.70 -11.45 -4.48
CA PHE A 83 2.88 -10.60 -4.67
C PHE A 83 3.18 -10.36 -6.15
N SER A 84 3.03 -11.38 -7.01
CA SER A 84 3.23 -11.23 -8.46
C SER A 84 2.26 -10.23 -9.08
N GLN A 85 0.98 -10.27 -8.68
CA GLN A 85 -0.02 -9.30 -9.11
C GLN A 85 0.34 -7.89 -8.62
N LEU A 86 0.71 -7.74 -7.35
CA LEU A 86 1.11 -6.45 -6.77
C LEU A 86 2.29 -5.84 -7.53
N VAL A 87 3.36 -6.62 -7.78
CA VAL A 87 4.52 -6.18 -8.56
C VAL A 87 4.10 -5.76 -9.95
N GLN A 88 3.31 -6.56 -10.67
CA GLN A 88 2.86 -6.23 -12.02
C GLN A 88 2.09 -4.91 -12.06
N VAL A 89 1.17 -4.71 -11.12
CA VAL A 89 0.36 -3.49 -11.00
C VAL A 89 1.23 -2.28 -10.69
N PHE A 90 2.13 -2.40 -9.71
CA PHE A 90 3.03 -1.33 -9.30
C PHE A 90 4.00 -0.95 -10.43
N THR A 91 4.61 -1.93 -11.09
CA THR A 91 5.52 -1.72 -12.22
C THR A 91 4.82 -1.03 -13.39
N ARG A 92 3.58 -1.42 -13.72
CA ARG A 92 2.80 -0.76 -14.76
C ARG A 92 2.54 0.71 -14.43
N TRP A 93 2.21 1.01 -13.17
CA TRP A 93 2.07 2.38 -12.70
C TRP A 93 3.38 3.16 -12.78
N ALA A 94 4.50 2.55 -12.37
CA ALA A 94 5.79 3.21 -12.29
C ALA A 94 6.46 3.43 -13.66
N ALA A 95 6.13 2.59 -14.66
CA ALA A 95 6.80 2.58 -15.96
C ALA A 95 6.92 3.94 -16.67
N PRO A 96 5.92 4.84 -16.67
CA PRO A 96 6.03 6.17 -17.28
C PRO A 96 7.01 7.11 -16.56
N TYR A 97 7.39 6.81 -15.31
CA TYR A 97 8.23 7.65 -14.46
C TYR A 97 9.69 7.17 -14.39
N ILE A 98 10.01 6.03 -15.01
CA ILE A 98 11.32 5.38 -14.91
C ILE A 98 11.96 5.31 -16.30
N GLU A 99 13.27 5.51 -16.39
CA GLU A 99 14.01 5.32 -17.63
C GLU A 99 13.89 3.88 -18.18
N PRO A 100 13.71 3.71 -19.50
CA PRO A 100 13.65 2.39 -20.11
C PRO A 100 14.85 1.52 -19.72
N GLY A 101 14.59 0.33 -19.16
CA GLY A 101 15.63 -0.65 -18.80
C GLY A 101 16.09 -0.65 -17.34
N LEU A 102 15.63 0.28 -16.49
CA LEU A 102 15.96 0.26 -15.06
C LEU A 102 15.18 -0.83 -14.28
N ILE A 103 13.99 -1.19 -14.76
CA ILE A 103 13.04 -2.09 -14.07
C ILE A 103 13.51 -3.56 -14.09
N TYR A 104 14.33 -3.96 -15.06
CA TYR A 104 14.80 -5.35 -15.24
C TYR A 104 16.17 -5.64 -14.63
N ARG A 105 16.74 -4.71 -13.84
CA ARG A 105 18.06 -4.86 -13.21
C ARG A 105 18.02 -5.41 -11.78
N TRP A 106 16.86 -5.86 -11.31
CA TRP A 106 16.63 -6.41 -9.97
C TRP A 106 16.34 -7.91 -10.02
#